data_AF-A0A510JIC0-F1
#
_entry.id   AF-A0A510JIC0-F1
#
_cell.length_a   1.000
_cell.length_b   1.000
_cell.length_c   1.000
_cell.angle_alpha   90.00
_cell.angle_beta   90.00
_cell.angle_gamma   90.00
#
_symmetry.space_group_name_H-M   'P 1'
#
loop_
_entity.id
_entity.type
_entity.pdbx_description
1 polymer ?
#
loop_
_entity_poly.entity_id
_entity_poly.type
_entity_poly.pdbx_seq_one_letter_code
_entity_poly.pdbx_strand_id
1 'polypeptide(L)'
;MYNIVKNYPRYKTISSKDLVKKLFNSRRLLDLSDPNTCAIRVSEALNKAGFTIDGTILSEDEYEKGKNGKLYVLTAMGMKRYLEKKYGKLALYYVNTPELYRKFRQYIDIVGSGIIVLRSNSKSFTGHADIWFEEEFVGKNYIHYKWVKEVYILPSFKLKK
;
A
#
# COMPACT_ATOMS: atom_id res chain seq x y z
N MET A 1 13.78 -1.89 -5.95
CA MET A 1 12.94 -2.02 -4.73
C MET A 1 13.60 -1.46 -3.48
N TYR A 2 14.89 -1.72 -3.23
CA TYR A 2 15.61 -1.28 -2.02
C TYR A 2 15.37 0.19 -1.63
N ASN A 3 15.33 1.11 -2.60
CA ASN A 3 15.05 2.52 -2.36
C ASN A 3 13.63 2.78 -1.80
N ILE A 4 12.60 2.05 -2.24
CA ILE A 4 11.24 2.20 -1.71
C ILE A 4 11.19 1.64 -0.28
N VAL A 5 11.77 0.46 -0.05
CA VAL A 5 11.82 -0.17 1.29
C VAL A 5 12.50 0.75 2.31
N LYS A 6 13.67 1.32 1.97
CA LYS A 6 14.40 2.28 2.81
C LYS A 6 13.56 3.51 3.16
N ASN A 7 12.70 3.94 2.24
CA ASN A 7 11.90 5.15 2.38
C ASN A 7 10.54 4.92 3.07
N TYR A 8 10.16 3.67 3.33
CA TYR A 8 8.88 3.33 3.94
C TYR A 8 8.84 3.75 5.42
N PRO A 9 7.93 4.65 5.83
CA PRO A 9 7.79 5.01 7.23
C PRO A 9 7.23 3.81 7.99
N ARG A 10 8.00 3.22 8.92
CA ARG A 10 7.56 2.04 9.66
C ARG A 10 6.60 2.40 10.78
N TYR A 11 5.64 1.53 11.07
CA TYR A 11 4.70 1.72 12.19
C TYR A 11 5.41 1.80 13.54
N LYS A 12 6.52 1.07 13.70
CA LYS A 12 7.35 1.10 14.93
C LYS A 12 8.12 2.40 15.15
N THR A 13 8.30 3.23 14.12
CA THR A 13 9.11 4.46 14.20
C THR A 13 8.29 5.74 14.18
N ILE A 14 7.08 5.71 13.59
CA ILE A 14 6.19 6.87 13.56
C ILE A 14 4.75 6.39 13.61
N SER A 15 3.97 6.95 14.54
CA SER A 15 2.55 6.65 14.67
C SER A 15 1.77 7.11 13.43
N SER A 16 0.57 6.58 13.23
CA SER A 16 -0.30 7.04 12.13
C SER A 16 -0.64 8.53 12.25
N LYS A 17 -0.98 9.01 13.45
CA LYS A 17 -1.30 10.42 13.70
C LYS A 17 -0.12 11.34 13.40
N ASP A 18 1.06 10.98 13.88
CA ASP A 18 2.25 11.83 13.69
C ASP A 18 2.70 11.84 12.24
N LEU A 19 2.55 10.72 11.52
CA LEU A 19 2.80 10.68 10.09
C LEU A 19 1.85 11.63 9.33
N VAL A 20 0.56 11.62 9.66
CA VAL A 20 -0.43 12.53 9.05
C VAL A 20 -0.08 13.98 9.35
N LYS A 21 0.20 14.33 10.61
CA LYS A 21 0.63 15.68 11.02
C LYS A 21 1.90 16.14 10.31
N LYS A 22 2.84 15.22 10.10
CA LYS A 22 4.09 15.50 9.38
C LYS A 22 3.83 15.79 7.90
N LEU A 23 2.97 15.03 7.25
CA LEU A 23 2.81 15.05 5.79
C LEU A 23 1.72 16.02 5.29
N PHE A 24 0.69 16.33 6.07
CA PHE A 24 -0.51 17.03 5.57
C PHE A 24 -0.91 18.24 6.43
N ASN A 25 -1.56 19.21 5.80
CA ASN A 25 -2.32 20.29 6.45
C ASN A 25 -3.84 20.04 6.39
N SER A 26 -4.27 18.88 5.87
CA SER A 26 -5.68 18.56 5.62
C SER A 26 -6.42 18.27 6.93
N ARG A 27 -7.42 19.11 7.27
CA ARG A 27 -8.29 18.88 8.43
C ARG A 27 -8.98 17.52 8.36
N ARG A 28 -9.43 17.11 7.17
CA ARG A 28 -10.04 15.78 6.93
C ARG A 28 -9.18 14.64 7.46
N LEU A 29 -7.85 14.71 7.34
CA LEU A 29 -6.95 13.69 7.86
C LEU A 29 -6.54 13.96 9.31
N LEU A 30 -6.36 15.22 9.69
CA LEU A 30 -5.92 15.62 11.02
C LEU A 30 -6.97 15.39 12.11
N ASP A 31 -8.25 15.47 11.75
CA ASP A 31 -9.38 15.31 12.66
C ASP A 31 -9.72 13.82 12.91
N LEU A 32 -9.08 12.89 12.19
CA LEU A 32 -9.29 11.45 12.39
C LEU A 32 -8.68 10.97 13.72
N SER A 33 -9.48 10.28 14.52
CA SER A 33 -9.06 9.70 15.80
C SER A 33 -8.08 8.54 15.64
N ASP A 34 -8.13 7.79 14.54
CA ASP A 34 -7.16 6.76 14.18
C ASP A 34 -7.02 6.65 12.64
N PRO A 35 -6.17 7.47 12.00
CA PRO A 35 -6.05 7.47 10.55
C PRO A 35 -5.37 6.18 10.06
N ASN A 36 -6.01 5.50 9.11
CA ASN A 36 -5.36 4.38 8.42
C ASN A 36 -4.29 4.91 7.45
N THR A 37 -3.02 4.69 7.77
CA THR A 37 -1.88 5.23 7.02
C THR A 37 -1.21 4.24 6.07
N CYS A 38 -1.77 3.05 5.84
CA CYS A 38 -1.12 2.01 5.04
C CYS A 38 -0.74 2.48 3.62
N ALA A 39 -1.70 3.02 2.87
CA ALA A 39 -1.48 3.55 1.52
C ALA A 39 -0.62 4.83 1.52
N ILE A 40 -0.73 5.66 2.57
CA ILE A 40 0.09 6.86 2.74
C ILE A 40 1.56 6.49 2.91
N ARG A 41 1.88 5.43 3.67
CA ARG A 41 3.25 4.95 3.86
C ARG A 41 3.87 4.42 2.58
N VAL A 42 3.12 3.65 1.80
CA VAL A 42 3.53 3.20 0.46
C VAL A 42 3.72 4.42 -0.47
N SER A 43 2.82 5.40 -0.41
CA SER A 43 2.90 6.63 -1.22
C SER A 43 4.14 7.46 -0.88
N GLU A 44 4.45 7.62 0.40
CA GLU A 44 5.67 8.32 0.87
C GLU A 44 6.94 7.60 0.39
N ALA A 45 6.95 6.27 0.45
CA ALA A 45 8.05 5.45 -0.03
C ALA A 45 8.29 5.63 -1.55
N LEU A 46 7.20 5.63 -2.34
CA LEU A 46 7.22 5.90 -3.78
C LEU A 46 7.69 7.32 -4.08
N ASN A 47 7.11 8.31 -3.43
CA ASN A 47 7.42 9.74 -3.60
C ASN A 47 8.90 10.04 -3.32
N LYS A 48 9.48 9.45 -2.27
CA LYS A 48 10.90 9.60 -1.94
C LYS A 48 11.84 8.83 -2.87
N ALA A 49 11.37 7.72 -3.45
CA ALA A 49 12.11 7.00 -4.49
C ALA A 49 12.05 7.69 -5.87
N GLY A 50 11.31 8.81 -5.98
CA GLY A 50 11.20 9.62 -7.19
C GLY A 50 10.06 9.20 -8.13
N PHE A 51 9.12 8.38 -7.67
CA PHE A 51 7.90 8.07 -8.43
C PHE A 51 6.84 9.14 -8.15
N THR A 52 6.37 9.81 -9.19
CA THR A 52 5.24 10.73 -9.09
C THR A 52 3.93 9.94 -9.08
N ILE A 53 3.09 10.22 -8.08
CA ILE A 53 1.72 9.73 -8.00
C ILE A 53 0.83 10.71 -8.76
N ASP A 54 0.10 10.19 -9.73
CA ASP A 54 -0.87 10.93 -10.52
C ASP A 54 -2.25 10.76 -9.88
N GLY A 55 -2.88 11.87 -9.52
CA GLY A 55 -4.21 11.90 -8.90
C GLY A 55 -5.35 11.75 -9.90
N THR A 56 -5.11 11.99 -11.19
CA THR A 56 -6.17 11.96 -12.22
C THR A 56 -6.75 10.56 -12.45
N ILE A 57 -6.04 9.53 -12.00
CA ILE A 57 -6.44 8.11 -12.08
C ILE A 57 -7.14 7.61 -10.80
N LEU A 58 -7.39 8.50 -9.84
CA LEU A 58 -8.03 8.24 -8.56
C LEU A 58 -9.24 9.17 -8.38
N SER A 59 -10.22 8.74 -7.60
CA SER A 59 -11.29 9.63 -7.16
C SER A 59 -10.75 10.67 -6.17
N GLU A 60 -11.38 11.85 -6.08
CA GLU A 60 -10.96 12.94 -5.19
C GLU A 60 -10.87 12.54 -3.71
N ASP A 61 -11.64 11.52 -3.30
CA ASP A 61 -11.62 10.99 -1.94
C ASP A 61 -10.51 9.96 -1.69
N GLU A 62 -9.83 9.47 -2.73
CA GLU A 62 -8.78 8.44 -2.66
C GLU A 62 -7.36 9.02 -2.60
N TYR A 63 -7.18 10.34 -2.73
CA TYR A 63 -5.87 10.99 -2.61
C TYR A 63 -5.91 12.28 -1.80
N GLU A 64 -4.74 12.73 -1.35
CA GLU A 64 -4.54 14.04 -0.71
C GLU A 64 -3.19 14.64 -1.13
N LYS A 65 -3.12 15.96 -1.21
CA LYS A 65 -1.85 16.66 -1.47
C LYS A 65 -1.12 16.90 -0.15
N GLY A 66 0.12 16.42 -0.06
CA GLY A 66 0.99 16.68 1.09
C GLY A 66 1.58 18.09 1.08
N LYS A 67 2.16 18.49 2.22
CA LYS A 67 2.87 19.77 2.41
C LYS A 67 4.00 19.98 1.40
N ASN A 68 4.59 18.90 0.90
CA ASN A 68 5.64 18.90 -0.11
C ASN A 68 5.13 18.99 -1.56
N GLY A 69 3.84 19.23 -1.75
CA GLY A 69 3.21 19.34 -3.07
C GLY A 69 2.97 18.01 -3.79
N LYS A 70 3.43 16.88 -3.24
CA LYS A 70 3.22 15.54 -3.82
C LYS A 70 1.85 14.98 -3.42
N LEU A 71 1.33 14.09 -4.26
CA LEU A 71 0.08 13.39 -3.99
C LEU A 71 0.33 12.10 -3.21
N TYR A 72 -0.62 11.72 -2.37
CA TYR A 72 -0.60 10.51 -1.55
C TYR A 72 -1.93 9.80 -1.67
N VAL A 73 -1.88 8.50 -1.89
CA VAL A 73 -3.08 7.66 -1.92
C VAL A 73 -3.52 7.35 -0.49
N LEU A 74 -4.81 7.46 -0.22
CA LEU A 74 -5.40 7.35 1.11
C LEU A 74 -5.92 5.96 1.45
N THR A 75 -6.32 5.18 0.44
CA THR A 75 -6.98 3.89 0.65
C THR A 75 -6.22 2.73 -0.01
N ALA A 76 -6.36 1.53 0.54
CA ALA A 76 -5.74 0.33 -0.04
C ALA A 76 -6.27 0.05 -1.45
N MET A 77 -7.58 0.22 -1.68
CA MET A 77 -8.17 0.02 -3.00
C MET A 77 -7.84 1.14 -3.99
N GLY A 78 -7.66 2.38 -3.51
CA GLY A 78 -7.06 3.45 -4.29
C GLY A 78 -5.64 3.09 -4.70
N MET A 79 -4.84 2.48 -3.81
CA MET A 79 -3.48 2.04 -4.15
C MET A 79 -3.52 0.94 -5.21
N LYS A 80 -4.39 -0.06 -5.08
CA LYS A 80 -4.62 -1.05 -6.14
C LYS A 80 -4.94 -0.37 -7.48
N ARG A 81 -5.92 0.55 -7.50
CA ARG A 81 -6.36 1.25 -8.71
C ARG A 81 -5.22 2.05 -9.35
N TYR A 82 -4.47 2.80 -8.54
CA TYR A 82 -3.28 3.53 -8.96
C TYR A 82 -2.26 2.60 -9.63
N LEU A 83 -1.91 1.49 -8.97
CA LEU A 83 -0.91 0.56 -9.49
C LEU A 83 -1.39 -0.13 -10.79
N GLU A 84 -2.66 -0.50 -10.88
CA GLU A 84 -3.24 -1.11 -12.09
C GLU A 84 -3.25 -0.15 -13.28
N LYS A 85 -3.65 1.10 -13.05
CA LYS A 85 -3.69 2.13 -14.10
C LYS A 85 -2.29 2.50 -14.58
N LYS A 86 -1.31 2.58 -13.68
CA LYS A 86 0.06 2.99 -14.01
C LYS A 86 0.93 1.85 -14.55
N TYR A 87 0.82 0.66 -13.98
CA TYR A 87 1.75 -0.46 -14.26
C TYR A 87 1.06 -1.70 -14.87
N GLY A 88 -0.24 -1.60 -15.17
CA GLY A 88 -1.04 -2.70 -15.70
C GLY A 88 -1.51 -3.68 -14.65
N LYS A 89 -2.20 -4.74 -15.09
CA LYS A 89 -2.87 -5.72 -14.22
C LYS A 89 -1.92 -6.31 -13.17
N LEU A 90 -2.38 -6.27 -11.91
CA LEU A 90 -1.70 -6.89 -10.77
C LEU A 90 -1.92 -8.39 -10.75
N ALA A 91 -0.96 -9.14 -10.21
CA ALA A 91 -1.16 -10.55 -9.94
C ALA A 91 -2.17 -10.69 -8.80
N LEU A 92 -3.17 -11.57 -8.96
CA LEU A 92 -4.25 -11.78 -8.01
C LEU A 92 -4.15 -13.18 -7.42
N TYR A 93 -4.23 -13.27 -6.10
CA TYR A 93 -4.27 -14.50 -5.33
C TYR A 93 -5.39 -14.48 -4.30
N TYR A 94 -5.84 -15.68 -3.96
CA TYR A 94 -6.66 -15.94 -2.79
C TYR A 94 -5.77 -16.62 -1.74
N VAL A 95 -6.04 -16.42 -0.45
CA VAL A 95 -5.20 -16.93 0.65
C VAL A 95 -6.03 -17.52 1.80
N ASN A 96 -7.30 -17.80 1.54
CA ASN A 96 -8.27 -18.27 2.55
C ASN A 96 -8.21 -19.77 2.83
N THR A 97 -7.40 -20.54 2.08
CA THR A 97 -7.10 -21.95 2.39
C THR A 97 -5.59 -22.18 2.35
N PRO A 98 -5.06 -23.24 3.01
CA PRO A 98 -3.64 -23.58 2.96
C PRO A 98 -3.09 -23.77 1.54
N GLU A 99 -3.86 -24.40 0.65
CA GLU A 99 -3.45 -24.65 -0.74
C GLU A 99 -3.33 -23.35 -1.54
N LEU A 100 -4.27 -22.44 -1.33
CA LEU A 100 -4.28 -21.12 -1.98
C LEU A 100 -3.15 -20.24 -1.45
N TYR A 101 -2.92 -20.25 -0.13
CA TYR A 101 -1.77 -19.57 0.48
C TYR A 101 -0.44 -20.13 -0.03
N ARG A 102 -0.32 -21.45 -0.21
CA ARG A 102 0.88 -22.08 -0.80
C ARG A 102 1.14 -21.58 -2.22
N LYS A 103 0.11 -21.43 -3.05
CA LYS A 103 0.25 -20.86 -4.42
C LYS A 103 0.71 -19.40 -4.38
N PHE A 104 0.18 -18.61 -3.45
CA PHE A 104 0.66 -17.24 -3.22
C PHE A 104 2.14 -17.24 -2.83
N ARG A 105 2.56 -18.08 -1.88
CA ARG A 105 3.97 -18.20 -1.44
C ARG A 105 4.90 -18.57 -2.59
N GLN A 106 4.56 -19.61 -3.35
CA GLN A 106 5.34 -20.01 -4.53
C GLN A 106 5.58 -18.86 -5.50
N TYR A 107 4.58 -17.99 -5.72
CA TYR A 107 4.74 -16.83 -6.58
C TYR A 107 5.58 -15.72 -5.95
N ILE A 108 5.23 -15.29 -4.73
CA ILE A 108 5.87 -14.13 -4.11
C ILE A 108 7.33 -14.41 -3.75
N ASP A 109 7.67 -15.67 -3.46
CA ASP A 109 9.05 -16.10 -3.17
C ASP A 109 9.92 -16.09 -4.43
N ILE A 110 9.35 -16.38 -5.61
CA ILE A 110 10.03 -16.23 -6.91
C ILE A 110 10.21 -14.75 -7.28
N VAL A 111 9.18 -13.94 -7.06
CA VAL A 111 9.24 -12.50 -7.37
C VAL A 111 10.15 -11.74 -6.40
N GLY A 112 10.29 -12.23 -5.17
CA GLY A 112 11.17 -11.73 -4.12
C GLY A 112 10.75 -10.41 -3.48
N SER A 113 10.16 -9.49 -4.24
CA SER A 113 9.70 -8.20 -3.71
C SER A 113 8.65 -7.50 -4.55
N GLY A 114 7.80 -6.69 -3.91
CA GLY A 114 6.72 -5.98 -4.59
C GLY A 114 5.92 -5.07 -3.65
N ILE A 115 4.95 -4.36 -4.23
CA ILE A 115 3.88 -3.71 -3.45
C ILE A 115 2.73 -4.70 -3.37
N ILE A 116 2.26 -4.95 -2.15
CA ILE A 116 1.16 -5.88 -1.86
C ILE A 116 -0.06 -5.10 -1.39
N VAL A 117 -1.23 -5.45 -1.92
CA VAL A 117 -2.51 -4.89 -1.50
C VAL A 117 -3.46 -6.02 -1.13
N LEU A 118 -3.91 -6.02 0.11
CA LEU A 118 -4.91 -6.94 0.64
C LEU A 118 -6.28 -6.27 0.53
N ARG A 119 -7.26 -6.94 -0.09
CA ARG A 119 -8.65 -6.47 -0.12
C ARG A 119 -9.43 -7.07 1.04
N SER A 120 -10.19 -6.21 1.72
CA SER A 120 -11.09 -6.62 2.79
C SER A 120 -12.44 -7.10 2.27
N ASN A 121 -13.06 -8.05 2.98
CA ASN A 121 -14.49 -8.37 2.87
C ASN A 121 -15.37 -7.52 3.82
N SER A 122 -14.75 -6.67 4.65
CA SER A 122 -15.47 -5.78 5.57
C SER A 122 -16.11 -4.60 4.84
N LYS A 123 -17.26 -4.14 5.34
CA LYS A 123 -17.89 -2.90 4.91
C LYS A 123 -17.24 -1.64 5.51
N SER A 124 -16.47 -1.78 6.60
CA SER A 124 -15.91 -0.65 7.36
C SER A 124 -14.53 -0.17 6.90
N PHE A 125 -13.79 -0.99 6.14
CA PHE A 125 -12.48 -0.60 5.60
C PHE A 125 -12.19 -1.37 4.32
N THR A 126 -11.40 -0.76 3.43
CA THR A 126 -11.20 -1.29 2.08
C THR A 126 -10.11 -2.37 1.99
N GLY A 127 -9.16 -2.37 2.93
CA GLY A 127 -8.04 -3.31 2.94
C GLY A 127 -6.78 -2.78 3.61
N HIS A 128 -5.64 -3.35 3.20
CA HIS A 128 -4.29 -2.94 3.62
C HIS A 128 -3.37 -2.85 2.40
N ALA A 129 -2.46 -1.88 2.38
CA ALA A 129 -1.40 -1.78 1.38
C ALA A 129 -0.04 -1.76 2.09
N ASP A 130 0.91 -2.51 1.56
CA ASP A 130 2.24 -2.65 2.14
C ASP A 130 3.31 -2.94 1.10
N ILE A 131 4.55 -3.05 1.54
CA ILE A 131 5.66 -3.56 0.75
C ILE A 131 6.01 -4.97 1.21
N TRP A 132 6.13 -5.89 0.26
CA TRP A 132 6.77 -7.19 0.45
C TRP A 132 8.23 -7.10 0.04
N PHE A 133 9.13 -7.50 0.93
CA PHE A 133 10.56 -7.51 0.67
C PHE A 133 11.23 -8.57 1.55
N GLU A 134 12.12 -9.38 0.98
CA GLU A 134 12.87 -10.41 1.72
C GLU A 134 11.97 -11.31 2.58
N GLU A 135 10.92 -11.83 1.93
CA GLU A 135 9.94 -12.76 2.53
C GLU A 135 9.05 -12.21 3.66
N GLU A 136 9.09 -10.90 3.90
CA GLU A 136 8.29 -10.26 4.94
C GLU A 136 7.48 -9.05 4.46
N PHE A 137 6.45 -8.73 5.22
CA PHE A 137 5.78 -7.42 5.15
C PHE A 137 6.63 -6.39 5.89
N VAL A 138 7.02 -5.32 5.20
CA VAL A 138 7.83 -4.24 5.81
C VAL A 138 7.07 -3.50 6.91
N GLY A 139 5.75 -3.34 6.73
CA GLY A 139 4.84 -2.71 7.68
C GLY A 139 4.24 -3.72 8.65
N LYS A 140 3.06 -4.26 8.32
CA LYS A 140 2.32 -5.18 9.18
C LYS A 140 1.69 -6.32 8.36
N ASN A 141 1.95 -7.54 8.79
CA ASN A 141 1.40 -8.73 8.16
C ASN A 141 -0.04 -8.98 8.63
N TYR A 142 -0.98 -8.92 7.69
CA TYR A 142 -2.39 -9.24 7.93
C TYR A 142 -2.89 -10.43 7.09
N ILE A 143 -2.01 -11.13 6.38
CA ILE A 143 -2.42 -12.04 5.29
C ILE A 143 -3.32 -13.21 5.76
N HIS A 144 -3.21 -13.61 7.02
CA HIS A 144 -4.00 -14.68 7.63
C HIS A 144 -5.27 -14.20 8.36
N TYR A 145 -5.57 -12.90 8.33
CA TYR A 145 -6.76 -12.39 8.98
C TYR A 145 -8.01 -12.79 8.18
N LYS A 146 -9.08 -13.19 8.88
CA LYS A 146 -10.36 -13.64 8.29
C LYS A 146 -11.01 -12.63 7.34
N TRP A 147 -10.65 -11.35 7.45
CA TRP A 147 -11.18 -10.30 6.58
C TRP A 147 -10.49 -10.24 5.21
N VAL A 148 -9.32 -10.86 5.04
CA VAL A 148 -8.58 -10.84 3.78
C VAL A 148 -9.28 -11.75 2.76
N LYS A 149 -9.76 -11.14 1.68
CA LYS A 149 -10.43 -11.85 0.58
C LYS A 149 -9.48 -12.12 -0.58
N GLU A 150 -8.76 -11.10 -1.00
CA GLU A 150 -7.94 -11.10 -2.22
C GLU A 150 -6.59 -10.43 -1.91
N VAL A 151 -5.53 -10.93 -2.54
CA VAL A 151 -4.18 -10.40 -2.46
C VAL A 151 -3.74 -9.99 -3.85
N TYR A 152 -3.39 -8.73 -4.00
CA TYR A 152 -2.89 -8.15 -5.24
C TYR A 152 -1.42 -7.80 -5.09
N ILE A 153 -0.61 -8.11 -6.11
CA ILE A 153 0.83 -7.92 -6.06
C ILE A 153 1.27 -7.16 -7.31
N LEU A 154 1.99 -6.06 -7.11
CA LEU A 154 2.84 -5.45 -8.13
C LEU A 154 4.29 -5.90 -7.90
N PRO A 155 4.84 -6.80 -8.73
CA PRO A 155 6.24 -7.18 -8.68
C PRO A 155 7.17 -5.97 -8.83
N SER A 156 8.28 -5.98 -8.10
CA SER A 156 9.25 -4.89 -8.12
C SER A 156 9.84 -4.59 -9.50
N PHE A 157 10.02 -5.60 -10.35
CA PHE A 157 10.53 -5.42 -11.72
C PHE A 157 9.57 -4.64 -12.64
N LYS A 158 8.28 -4.52 -12.25
CA LYS A 158 7.31 -3.67 -12.96
C LYS A 158 7.37 -2.21 -12.52
N LEU A 159 8.01 -1.89 -11.39
CA LEU A 159 8.18 -0.51 -10.93
C LEU A 159 9.29 0.19 -11.74
N LYS A 160 8.89 0.77 -12.87
CA LYS A 160 9.74 1.60 -13.72
C LYS A 160 9.35 3.08 -13.55
N LYS A 161 10.34 3.97 -13.57
CA LYS A 161 10.11 5.41 -13.44
C LYS A 161 9.42 5.96 -14.68
#